data_AF-A0AAU0NWZ9-F1
#
_entry.id   AF-A0AAU0NWZ9-F1
#
_cell.length_a   1.000
_cell.length_b   1.000
_cell.length_c   1.000
_cell.angle_alpha   90.00
_cell.angle_beta   90.00
_cell.angle_gamma   90.00
#
_symmetry.space_group_name_H-M   'P 1'
#
loop_
_entity.id
_entity.type
_entity.pdbx_description
1 polymer ?
#
loop_
_entity_poly.entity_id
_entity_poly.type
_entity_poly.pdbx_seq_one_letter_code
_entity_poly.pdbx_strand_id
1 'polypeptide(L)'
;MLKNVTLVIYCIRNNVEFFIYTIDNVYSSKNNPKAKKYEILNKSFSEDLRIPIKYVNDEIIENLDEIDAFKILLVCKDTERVKLAESDFSEIQDITMVSSLK
;
A
#
# COMPACT_ATOMS: atom_id res chain seq x y z
N MET A 1 13.64 -12.43 -5.77
CA MET A 1 12.44 -11.67 -6.18
C MET A 1 11.31 -12.11 -5.26
N LEU A 2 11.24 -11.52 -4.06
CA LEU A 2 10.13 -11.76 -3.14
C LEU A 2 8.99 -10.86 -3.62
N LYS A 3 7.86 -11.53 -3.84
CA LYS A 3 6.76 -11.12 -4.70
C LYS A 3 5.86 -10.13 -3.96
N ASN A 4 5.55 -8.99 -4.59
CA ASN A 4 4.64 -7.98 -4.02
C ASN A 4 3.31 -8.64 -3.58
N VAL A 5 2.93 -9.72 -4.25
CA VAL A 5 1.82 -10.62 -3.91
C VAL A 5 1.88 -11.14 -2.46
N THR A 6 3.02 -11.64 -2.00
CA THR A 6 3.17 -12.21 -0.64
C THR A 6 2.94 -11.16 0.44
N LEU A 7 3.48 -9.96 0.23
CA LEU A 7 3.30 -8.82 1.12
C LEU A 7 1.82 -8.40 1.20
N VAL A 8 1.17 -8.24 0.06
CA VAL A 8 -0.23 -7.81 0.00
C VAL A 8 -1.16 -8.83 0.64
N ILE A 9 -0.92 -10.13 0.39
CA ILE A 9 -1.66 -11.21 1.06
C ILE A 9 -1.48 -11.13 2.57
N TYR A 10 -0.25 -10.91 3.06
CA TYR A 10 0.01 -10.72 4.48
C TYR A 10 -0.78 -9.53 5.04
N CYS A 11 -0.79 -8.39 4.34
CA CYS A 11 -1.51 -7.21 4.79
C CYS A 11 -3.03 -7.45 4.85
N ILE A 12 -3.61 -8.11 3.85
CA ILE A 12 -5.03 -8.45 3.82
C ILE A 12 -5.39 -9.37 5.01
N ARG A 13 -4.62 -10.44 5.22
CA ARG A 13 -4.87 -11.42 6.30
C ARG A 13 -4.76 -10.81 7.69
N ASN A 14 -3.86 -9.85 7.88
CA ASN A 14 -3.59 -9.22 9.17
C ASN A 14 -4.34 -7.89 9.37
N ASN A 15 -5.20 -7.51 8.42
CA ASN A 15 -5.91 -6.23 8.39
C ASN A 15 -4.96 -5.04 8.58
N VAL A 16 -3.84 -5.07 7.85
CA VAL A 16 -2.85 -3.99 7.76
C VAL A 16 -3.22 -3.11 6.58
N GLU A 17 -3.32 -1.82 6.83
CA GLU A 17 -3.56 -0.82 5.78
C GLU A 17 -2.28 -0.62 4.98
N PHE A 18 -2.40 -0.41 3.67
CA PHE A 18 -1.22 -0.18 2.83
C PHE A 18 -1.50 0.76 1.67
N PHE A 19 -0.41 1.29 1.11
CA PHE A 19 -0.37 1.96 -0.18
C PHE A 19 0.78 1.40 -1.02
N ILE A 20 0.54 1.17 -2.30
CA ILE A 20 1.58 0.81 -3.28
C ILE A 20 1.61 1.92 -4.31
N TYR A 21 2.74 2.62 -4.40
CA TYR A 21 2.93 3.74 -5.29
C TYR A 21 3.60 3.25 -6.57
N THR A 22 2.95 3.56 -7.68
CA THR A 22 3.42 3.34 -9.05
C THR A 22 3.38 4.65 -9.79
N ILE A 23 3.93 4.69 -11.01
CA ILE A 23 3.96 5.92 -11.80
C ILE A 23 2.55 6.44 -12.12
N ASP A 24 1.60 5.53 -12.37
CA ASP A 24 0.26 5.88 -12.85
C ASP A 24 -0.83 5.77 -11.78
N ASN A 25 -0.61 4.99 -10.73
CA ASN A 25 -1.66 4.63 -9.77
C ASN A 25 -1.10 4.50 -8.34
N VAL A 26 -1.98 4.71 -7.38
CA VAL A 26 -1.77 4.27 -5.99
C VAL A 26 -2.72 3.13 -5.68
N TYR A 27 -2.19 1.97 -5.30
CA TYR A 27 -3.02 0.84 -4.88
C TYR A 27 -3.21 0.86 -3.37
N SER A 28 -4.41 0.51 -2.89
CA SER A 28 -4.69 0.45 -1.46
C SER A 28 -5.68 -0.66 -1.09
N SER A 29 -5.75 -1.01 0.19
CA SER A 29 -6.80 -1.90 0.70
C SER A 29 -8.16 -1.19 0.70
N LYS A 30 -9.23 -1.92 0.36
CA LYS A 30 -10.60 -1.39 0.20
C LYS A 30 -11.13 -0.60 1.39
N ASN A 31 -10.69 -0.95 2.60
CA ASN A 31 -11.17 -0.35 3.85
C ASN A 31 -10.23 0.73 4.40
N ASN A 32 -9.19 1.14 3.67
CA ASN A 32 -8.24 2.14 4.13
C ASN A 32 -8.88 3.55 4.20
N PRO A 33 -9.06 4.14 5.39
CA PRO A 33 -9.68 5.46 5.54
C PRO A 33 -8.78 6.59 5.00
N LYS A 34 -7.46 6.39 4.97
CA LYS A 34 -6.53 7.35 4.35
C LYS A 34 -6.66 7.36 2.83
N ALA A 35 -6.98 6.23 2.20
CA ALA A 35 -7.22 6.15 0.76
C ALA A 35 -8.41 7.02 0.36
N LYS A 36 -9.53 6.95 1.11
CA LYS A 36 -10.69 7.82 0.89
C LYS A 36 -10.36 9.31 1.00
N LYS A 37 -9.54 9.70 2.00
CA LYS A 37 -9.08 11.09 2.13
C LYS A 37 -8.26 11.53 0.93
N TYR A 38 -7.38 10.65 0.44
CA TYR A 38 -6.55 10.94 -0.71
C TYR A 38 -7.38 11.04 -2.00
N GLU A 39 -8.39 10.19 -2.21
CA GLU A 39 -9.32 10.30 -3.35
C GLU A 39 -10.04 11.66 -3.36
N ILE A 40 -10.46 12.15 -2.19
CA ILE A 40 -11.11 13.47 -2.05
C ILE A 40 -10.12 14.58 -2.40
N LEU A 41 -8.91 14.53 -1.84
CA LEU A 41 -7.86 15.51 -2.13
C LEU A 41 -7.50 15.51 -3.61
N ASN A 42 -7.42 14.33 -4.22
CA ASN A 42 -7.05 14.15 -5.62
C ASN A 42 -8.01 14.89 -6.57
N LYS A 43 -9.31 14.91 -6.23
CA LYS A 43 -10.32 15.65 -7.01
C LYS A 43 -10.10 17.16 -7.03
N SER A 44 -9.34 17.72 -6.09
CA SER A 44 -9.02 19.15 -6.05
C SER A 44 -7.89 19.56 -7.01
N PHE A 45 -7.12 18.60 -7.55
CA PHE A 45 -6.09 18.89 -8.55
C PHE A 45 -6.65 18.84 -9.98
N SER A 46 -5.93 19.49 -10.90
CA SER A 46 -6.14 19.36 -12.35
C SER A 46 -5.93 17.91 -12.80
N GLU A 47 -6.63 17.48 -13.85
CA GLU A 47 -6.62 16.09 -14.32
C GLU A 47 -5.21 15.54 -14.55
N ASP A 48 -4.32 16.35 -15.12
CA ASP A 48 -2.92 15.98 -15.40
C ASP A 48 -2.08 15.72 -14.15
N LEU A 49 -2.52 16.19 -12.99
CA LEU A 49 -1.84 16.01 -11.70
C LEU A 49 -2.53 14.95 -10.83
N ARG A 50 -3.62 14.35 -11.31
CA ARG A 50 -4.35 13.35 -10.54
C ARG A 50 -3.66 12.00 -10.64
N ILE A 51 -3.33 11.42 -9.48
CA ILE A 51 -2.88 10.03 -9.41
C ILE A 51 -4.03 9.17 -8.88
N PRO A 52 -4.72 8.38 -9.72
CA PRO A 52 -5.88 7.60 -9.31
C PRO A 52 -5.53 6.57 -8.23
N ILE A 53 -6.50 6.32 -7.34
CA ILE A 53 -6.42 5.21 -6.38
C ILE A 53 -7.16 4.00 -6.95
N LYS A 54 -6.51 2.83 -6.89
CA LYS A 54 -7.13 1.53 -7.19
C LYS A 54 -7.19 0.69 -5.92
N TYR A 55 -8.33 0.09 -5.66
CA TYR A 55 -8.46 -0.86 -4.55
C TYR A 55 -8.05 -2.25 -5.01
N VAL A 56 -7.14 -2.86 -4.26
CA VAL A 56 -6.68 -4.21 -4.56
C VAL A 56 -7.85 -5.20 -4.47
N ASN A 57 -8.02 -5.99 -5.52
CA ASN A 57 -8.94 -7.12 -5.64
C ASN A 57 -8.15 -8.36 -6.08
N ASP A 58 -8.81 -9.51 -6.23
CA ASP A 58 -8.15 -10.77 -6.58
C ASP A 58 -7.39 -10.68 -7.91
N GLU A 59 -7.94 -10.02 -8.93
CA GLU A 59 -7.29 -9.79 -10.22
C GLU A 59 -5.98 -8.97 -10.09
N ILE A 60 -5.98 -7.91 -9.28
CA ILE A 60 -4.78 -7.11 -9.03
C ILE A 60 -3.74 -7.92 -8.24
N ILE A 61 -4.17 -8.79 -7.32
CA ILE A 61 -3.28 -9.68 -6.56
C ILE A 61 -2.58 -10.66 -7.49
N GLU A 62 -3.28 -11.22 -8.47
CA GLU A 62 -2.68 -12.15 -9.43
C GLU A 62 -1.58 -11.50 -10.28
N ASN A 63 -1.71 -10.20 -10.57
CA ASN A 63 -0.79 -9.45 -11.45
C ASN A 63 0.16 -8.51 -10.67
N LEU A 64 0.20 -8.61 -9.35
CA LEU A 64 0.88 -7.62 -8.49
C LEU A 64 2.41 -7.63 -8.64
N ASP A 65 2.98 -8.75 -9.07
CA ASP A 65 4.41 -8.87 -9.38
C ASP A 65 4.79 -8.19 -10.71
N GLU A 66 3.81 -7.93 -11.58
CA GLU A 66 4.00 -7.22 -12.85
C GLU A 66 3.90 -5.70 -12.67
N ILE A 67 3.48 -5.25 -11.48
CA ILE A 67 3.35 -3.83 -11.15
C ILE A 67 4.71 -3.30 -10.72
N ASP A 68 5.20 -2.31 -11.46
CA ASP A 68 6.42 -1.57 -11.12
C ASP A 68 6.15 -0.60 -9.96
N ALA A 69 6.34 -1.10 -8.75
CA ALA A 69 6.18 -0.34 -7.52
C ALA A 69 7.51 0.29 -7.12
N PHE A 70 7.56 1.62 -7.07
CA PHE A 70 8.75 2.32 -6.56
C PHE A 70 8.70 2.54 -5.05
N LYS A 71 7.53 2.36 -4.42
CA LYS A 71 7.37 2.47 -2.97
C LYS A 71 6.14 1.75 -2.45
N ILE A 72 6.28 1.04 -1.33
CA ILE A 72 5.16 0.46 -0.59
C ILE A 72 5.15 1.04 0.82
N LEU A 73 4.01 1.59 1.24
CA LEU A 73 3.80 2.12 2.58
C LEU A 73 2.87 1.20 3.36
N LEU A 74 3.38 0.58 4.42
CA LEU A 74 2.57 -0.19 5.36
C LEU A 74 2.16 0.70 6.54
N VAL A 75 0.88 0.69 6.85
CA VAL A 75 0.28 1.49 7.94
C VAL A 75 -0.17 0.52 9.03
N CYS A 76 0.64 0.42 10.08
CA CYS A 76 0.42 -0.49 11.20
C CYS A 76 -0.26 0.24 12.37
N LYS A 77 -1.06 -0.47 13.16
CA LYS A 77 -1.83 0.13 14.27
C LYS A 77 -0.96 0.66 15.41
N ASP A 78 0.19 0.03 15.64
CA ASP A 78 1.08 0.31 16.76
C ASP A 78 2.55 0.03 16.37
N THR A 79 3.46 0.48 17.22
CA THR A 79 4.92 0.38 17.01
C THR A 79 5.43 -1.05 17.08
N GLU A 80 4.78 -1.96 17.81
CA GLU A 80 5.19 -3.37 17.85
C GLU A 80 4.93 -4.07 16.51
N ARG A 81 3.75 -3.84 15.92
CA ARG A 81 3.42 -4.34 14.59
C ARG A 81 4.32 -3.78 13.50
N VAL A 82 4.77 -2.53 13.64
CA VAL A 82 5.80 -1.96 12.75
C VAL A 82 7.07 -2.77 12.85
N LYS A 83 7.61 -2.98 14.06
CA LYS A 83 8.86 -3.74 14.27
C LYS A 83 8.79 -5.18 13.75
N LEU A 84 7.66 -5.85 13.97
CA LEU A 84 7.44 -7.21 13.49
C LEU A 84 7.44 -7.26 11.95
N ALA A 85 6.67 -6.39 11.31
CA ALA A 85 6.64 -6.32 9.87
C ALA A 85 8.01 -5.91 9.30
N GLU A 86 8.72 -4.95 9.92
CA GLU A 86 10.05 -4.51 9.49
C GLU A 86 11.04 -5.67 9.52
N SER A 87 10.96 -6.53 10.54
CA SER A 87 11.76 -7.75 10.60
C SER A 87 11.41 -8.71 9.46
N ASP A 88 10.12 -8.99 9.26
CA ASP A 88 9.62 -9.97 8.26
C ASP A 88 9.94 -9.56 6.82
N PHE A 89 10.05 -8.25 6.55
CA PHE A 89 10.24 -7.70 5.20
C PHE A 89 11.52 -6.85 5.05
N SER A 90 12.49 -7.03 5.96
CA SER A 90 13.74 -6.26 6.00
C SER A 90 14.57 -6.32 4.72
N GLU A 91 14.41 -7.38 3.91
CA GLU A 91 15.12 -7.56 2.63
C GLU A 91 14.51 -6.76 1.46
N ILE A 92 13.34 -6.14 1.64
CA ILE A 92 12.63 -5.42 0.58
C ILE A 92 12.91 -3.92 0.70
N GLN A 93 13.74 -3.39 -0.20
CA GLN A 93 14.25 -2.01 -0.12
C GLN A 93 13.17 -0.93 -0.29
N ASP A 94 12.11 -1.22 -1.04
CA ASP A 94 11.10 -0.22 -1.40
C ASP A 94 9.93 -0.15 -0.39
N ILE A 95 10.02 -0.87 0.73
CA ILE A 95 9.00 -0.83 1.78
C ILE A 95 9.35 0.20 2.85
N THR A 96 8.39 1.06 3.15
CA THR A 96 8.39 1.93 4.32
C THR A 96 7.26 1.51 5.25
N MET A 97 7.56 1.37 6.54
CA MET A 97 6.56 1.03 7.54
C MET A 97 6.35 2.21 8.47
N VAL A 98 5.09 2.52 8.74
CA VAL A 98 4.72 3.63 9.62
C VAL A 98 3.62 3.20 10.57
N SER A 99 3.71 3.68 11.80
CA SER A 99 2.61 3.56 12.76
C SER A 99 1.51 4.57 12.42
N SER A 100 0.25 4.16 12.50
CA SER A 100 -0.92 5.02 12.36
C SER A 100 -1.22 5.81 13.64
N LEU A 101 -0.21 6.10 14.48
CA LEU A 101 -0.38 6.77 15.78
C LEU A 101 -1.38 7.92 15.64
N LYS A 102 -2.45 7.84 16.44
CA LYS A 102 -3.51 8.84 16.50
C LYS A 102 -2.97 10.17 16.96
#